data_AF-A0A3D5D5B9-F1
#
_entry.id   AF-A0A3D5D5B9-F1
#
_cell.length_a   1.000
_cell.length_b   1.000
_cell.length_c   1.000
_cell.angle_alpha   90.00
_cell.angle_beta   90.00
_cell.angle_gamma   90.00
#
_symmetry.space_group_name_H-M   'P 1'
#
loop_
_entity.id
_entity.type
_entity.pdbx_description
1 polymer ?
#
loop_
_entity_poly.entity_id
_entity_poly.type
_entity_poly.pdbx_seq_one_letter_code
_entity_poly.pdbx_strand_id
1 'polypeptide(L)'
;MCGLPAQARLQGKDISPMLQDPTHTVRSAAFSVAPMRKGFLLREDNWAFIQYGEQGQNGTELYHIKTDPGQYTNLATNPAHAKTVARFRKQMAAKLAAIRDNDLQRRKR
;
A
#
# COMPACT_ATOMS: atom_id res chain seq x y z
N MET A 1 16.62 -9.87 15.75
CA MET A 1 17.64 -8.84 16.09
C MET A 1 17.88 -8.67 17.59
N CYS A 2 16.92 -8.94 18.49
CA CYS A 2 17.13 -8.81 19.94
C CYS A 2 16.63 -10.01 20.78
N GLY A 3 16.34 -11.17 20.16
CA GLY A 3 15.90 -12.39 20.85
C GLY A 3 14.50 -12.35 21.49
N LEU A 4 13.72 -11.29 21.27
CA LEU A 4 12.37 -11.17 21.81
C LEU A 4 11.34 -11.93 20.95
N PRO A 5 10.30 -12.53 21.56
CA PRO A 5 9.26 -13.23 20.83
C PRO A 5 8.40 -12.28 19.98
N ALA A 6 7.93 -12.79 18.83
CA ALA A 6 7.02 -12.06 17.97
C ALA A 6 5.65 -11.85 18.63
N GLN A 7 5.03 -10.69 18.38
CA GLN A 7 3.75 -10.33 18.96
C GLN A 7 2.69 -10.28 17.86
N ALA A 8 1.66 -11.13 17.98
CA ALA A 8 0.61 -11.28 16.96
C ALA A 8 -0.15 -9.97 16.63
N ARG A 9 -0.21 -9.02 17.58
CA ARG A 9 -0.86 -7.71 17.38
C ARG A 9 -0.08 -6.75 16.47
N LEU A 10 1.19 -7.03 16.16
CA LEU A 10 2.01 -6.15 15.34
C LEU A 10 1.65 -6.32 13.86
N GLN A 11 1.36 -5.20 13.19
CA GLN A 11 1.07 -5.17 11.75
C GLN A 11 2.34 -5.24 10.88
N GLY A 12 3.51 -5.06 11.49
CA GLY A 12 4.82 -5.19 10.84
C GLY A 12 5.19 -6.64 10.59
N LYS A 13 6.15 -6.85 9.69
CA LYS A 13 6.77 -8.16 9.46
C LYS A 13 8.25 -8.06 9.82
N ASP A 14 8.82 -9.13 10.33
CA ASP A 14 10.26 -9.21 10.58
C ASP A 14 11.01 -9.08 9.24
N ILE A 15 11.88 -8.08 9.15
CA ILE A 15 12.72 -7.82 7.97
C ILE A 15 14.15 -8.31 8.16
N SER A 16 14.48 -8.88 9.32
CA SER A 16 15.83 -9.37 9.60
C SER A 16 16.35 -10.39 8.57
N PRO A 17 15.53 -11.26 7.94
CA PRO A 17 15.99 -12.13 6.86
C PRO A 17 16.51 -11.34 5.64
N MET A 18 15.96 -10.15 5.37
CA MET A 18 16.39 -9.29 4.26
C MET A 18 17.79 -8.72 4.45
N LEU A 19 18.31 -8.69 5.69
CA LEU A 19 19.67 -8.24 5.98
C LEU A 19 20.71 -9.31 5.62
N GLN A 20 20.30 -10.58 5.54
CA GLN A 20 21.16 -11.71 5.17
C GLN A 20 21.00 -12.08 3.69
N ASP A 21 19.77 -11.98 3.18
CA ASP A 21 19.42 -12.28 1.79
C ASP A 21 18.67 -11.08 1.17
N PRO A 22 19.31 -10.30 0.28
CA PRO A 22 18.68 -9.15 -0.36
C PRO A 22 17.56 -9.53 -1.32
N THR A 23 17.40 -10.81 -1.67
CA THR A 23 16.31 -11.31 -2.52
C THR A 23 15.06 -11.68 -1.71
N HIS A 24 15.17 -11.76 -0.38
CA HIS A 24 14.03 -12.07 0.49
C HIS A 24 12.98 -10.95 0.45
N THR A 25 11.71 -11.33 0.31
CA THR A 25 10.58 -10.39 0.30
C THR A 25 9.60 -10.69 1.42
N VAL A 26 9.29 -9.67 2.21
CA VAL A 26 8.28 -9.76 3.29
C VAL A 26 6.89 -9.32 2.82
N ARG A 27 6.79 -8.56 1.73
CA ARG A 27 5.54 -7.98 1.24
C ARG A 27 5.61 -7.68 -0.25
N SER A 28 4.48 -7.79 -0.93
CA SER A 28 4.35 -7.42 -2.35
C SER A 28 4.20 -5.92 -2.57
N ALA A 29 3.76 -5.15 -1.56
CA ALA A 29 3.59 -3.71 -1.66
C ALA A 29 3.84 -2.99 -0.32
N ALA A 30 4.42 -1.80 -0.37
CA ALA A 30 4.41 -0.85 0.74
C ALA A 30 3.06 -0.12 0.80
N PHE A 31 2.59 0.20 2.01
CA PHE A 31 1.34 0.91 2.26
C PHE A 31 1.60 2.17 3.08
N SER A 32 1.12 3.31 2.61
CA SER A 32 1.27 4.61 3.28
C SER A 32 -0.07 5.34 3.37
N VAL A 33 -0.24 6.15 4.40
CA VAL A 33 -1.43 6.97 4.64
C VAL A 33 -1.07 8.44 4.76
N ALA A 34 -1.89 9.31 4.20
CA ALA A 34 -1.80 10.77 4.34
C ALA A 34 -3.13 11.31 4.88
N PRO A 35 -3.34 11.29 6.22
CA PRO A 35 -4.66 11.55 6.82
C PRO A 35 -5.26 12.91 6.45
N MET A 36 -4.43 13.97 6.39
CA MET A 36 -4.90 15.32 6.04
C MET A 36 -5.52 15.39 4.64
N ARG A 37 -5.03 14.58 3.70
CA ARG A 37 -5.54 14.50 2.32
C ARG A 37 -6.50 13.33 2.11
N LYS A 38 -6.77 12.54 3.16
CA LYS A 38 -7.47 11.25 3.07
C LYS A 38 -6.84 10.34 1.99
N GLY A 39 -5.52 10.41 1.84
CA GLY A 39 -4.77 9.73 0.78
C GLY A 39 -4.23 8.38 1.24
N PHE A 40 -4.19 7.43 0.32
CA PHE A 40 -3.66 6.08 0.52
C PHE A 40 -2.76 5.71 -0.66
N LEU A 41 -1.61 5.10 -0.38
CA LEU A 41 -0.66 4.63 -1.38
C LEU A 41 -0.45 3.12 -1.23
N LEU A 42 -0.49 2.39 -2.35
CA LEU A 42 0.15 1.09 -2.53
C LEU A 42 1.31 1.24 -3.50
N ARG A 43 2.51 0.86 -3.07
CA ARG A 43 3.74 0.89 -3.87
C ARG A 43 4.26 -0.54 -4.06
N GLU A 44 4.06 -1.09 -5.24
CA GLU A 44 4.69 -2.33 -5.73
C GLU A 44 5.93 -1.97 -6.54
N ASP A 45 6.85 -2.90 -6.80
CA ASP A 45 8.13 -2.64 -7.49
C ASP A 45 8.01 -1.76 -8.75
N ASN A 46 7.02 -2.04 -9.61
CA ASN A 46 6.83 -1.36 -10.89
C ASN A 46 5.75 -0.26 -10.84
N TRP A 47 4.97 -0.15 -9.77
CA TRP A 47 3.74 0.65 -9.76
C TRP A 47 3.56 1.42 -8.46
N ALA A 48 3.14 2.68 -8.57
CA ALA A 48 2.55 3.42 -7.46
C ALA A 48 1.08 3.68 -7.77
N PHE A 49 0.20 3.24 -6.88
CA PHE A 49 -1.22 3.53 -6.94
C PHE A 49 -1.62 4.38 -5.74
N ILE A 50 -2.14 5.56 -6.01
CA ILE A 50 -2.63 6.50 -4.99
C ILE A 50 -4.13 6.63 -5.17
N GLN A 51 -4.86 6.64 -4.06
CA GLN A 51 -6.27 7.03 -4.08
C GLN A 51 -6.59 7.99 -2.95
N TYR A 52 -7.53 8.90 -3.21
CA TYR A 52 -8.03 9.85 -2.23
C TYR A 52 -9.47 9.48 -1.85
N GLY A 53 -9.69 9.32 -0.55
CA GLY A 53 -10.87 8.66 -0.01
C GLY A 53 -10.76 7.14 -0.10
N GLU A 54 -11.49 6.44 0.77
CA GLU A 54 -11.38 4.97 0.89
C GLU A 54 -11.87 4.20 -0.32
N GLN A 55 -12.69 4.84 -1.16
CA GLN A 55 -13.18 4.26 -2.42
C GLN A 55 -12.53 4.94 -3.64
N GLY A 56 -11.54 5.82 -3.42
CA GLY A 56 -10.92 6.63 -4.48
C GLY A 56 -11.87 7.69 -5.06
N GLN A 57 -12.94 8.03 -4.34
CA GLN A 57 -13.98 8.95 -4.79
C GLN A 57 -13.48 10.39 -4.99
N ASN A 58 -12.35 10.75 -4.37
CA ASN A 58 -11.73 12.07 -4.53
C ASN A 58 -10.56 12.05 -5.53
N GLY A 59 -10.43 10.98 -6.31
CA GLY A 59 -9.40 10.83 -7.33
C GLY A 59 -8.51 9.60 -7.11
N THR A 60 -7.94 9.14 -8.22
CA THR A 60 -6.97 8.04 -8.25
C THR A 60 -5.83 8.37 -9.19
N GLU A 61 -4.63 7.95 -8.81
CA GLU A 61 -3.41 8.11 -9.60
C GLU A 61 -2.73 6.75 -9.76
N LEU A 62 -2.15 6.51 -10.94
CA LEU A 62 -1.37 5.31 -11.23
C LEU A 62 -0.12 5.71 -11.99
N TYR A 63 1.05 5.33 -11.48
CA TYR A 63 2.33 5.60 -12.14
C TYR A 63 3.11 4.30 -12.33
N HIS A 64 3.73 4.14 -13.50
CA HIS A 64 4.65 3.05 -13.76
C HIS A 64 6.09 3.48 -13.44
N ILE A 65 6.59 3.07 -12.28
CA ILE A 65 7.80 3.64 -11.67
C ILE A 65 9.08 3.36 -12.46
N LYS A 66 9.15 2.24 -13.18
CA LYS A 66 10.34 1.93 -14.00
C LYS A 66 10.47 2.83 -15.23
N THR A 67 9.35 3.24 -15.82
CA THR A 67 9.35 4.08 -17.03
C THR A 67 9.15 5.55 -16.71
N ASP A 68 8.54 5.85 -15.56
CA ASP A 68 8.31 7.21 -15.06
C ASP A 68 8.69 7.29 -13.56
N PRO A 69 9.99 7.32 -13.23
CA PRO A 69 10.45 7.42 -11.85
C PRO A 69 10.03 8.74 -11.17
N GLY A 70 9.80 9.78 -11.98
CA GLY A 70 9.35 11.10 -11.51
C GLY A 70 7.85 11.17 -11.22
N GLN A 71 7.07 10.17 -11.64
CA GLN A 71 5.61 10.13 -11.48
C GLN A 71 4.91 11.34 -12.11
N TYR A 72 5.32 11.74 -13.32
CA TYR A 72 4.73 12.86 -14.04
C TYR A 72 3.46 12.50 -14.80
N THR A 73 3.34 11.24 -15.24
CA THR A 73 2.26 10.78 -16.12
C THR A 73 1.28 9.91 -15.36
N ASN A 74 0.14 10.49 -14.97
CA ASN A 74 -0.93 9.73 -14.35
C ASN A 74 -1.65 8.84 -15.38
N LEU A 75 -1.55 7.52 -15.20
CA LEU A 75 -2.12 6.48 -16.06
C LEU A 75 -3.51 6.01 -15.61
N ALA A 76 -4.07 6.54 -14.53
CA ALA A 76 -5.28 5.99 -13.91
C ALA A 76 -6.53 6.05 -14.80
N THR A 77 -6.61 7.03 -15.72
CA THR A 77 -7.73 7.20 -16.66
C THR A 77 -7.45 6.59 -18.03
N ASN A 78 -6.23 6.09 -18.28
CA ASN A 78 -5.87 5.46 -19.54
C ASN A 78 -6.53 4.07 -19.62
N PRO A 79 -7.39 3.80 -20.62
CA PRO A 79 -8.08 2.51 -20.76
C PRO A 79 -7.14 1.30 -20.82
N ALA A 80 -5.93 1.46 -21.35
CA ALA A 80 -4.93 0.39 -21.42
C ALA A 80 -4.51 -0.13 -20.03
N HIS A 81 -4.65 0.69 -18.99
CA HIS A 81 -4.27 0.35 -17.62
C HIS A 81 -5.47 0.08 -16.69
N ALA A 82 -6.69 0.00 -17.23
CA ALA A 82 -7.92 -0.21 -16.45
C ALA A 82 -7.85 -1.49 -15.59
N LYS A 83 -7.26 -2.57 -16.12
CA LYS A 83 -7.06 -3.82 -15.36
C LYS A 83 -6.12 -3.63 -14.17
N THR A 84 -5.04 -2.85 -14.34
CA THR A 84 -4.08 -2.54 -13.27
C THR A 84 -4.74 -1.70 -12.18
N VAL A 85 -5.51 -0.68 -12.56
CA VAL A 85 -6.28 0.16 -11.62
C VAL A 85 -7.26 -0.69 -10.82
N ALA A 86 -8.03 -1.57 -11.49
CA ALA A 86 -8.99 -2.46 -10.82
C ALA A 86 -8.30 -3.40 -9.81
N ARG A 87 -7.15 -3.96 -10.18
CA ARG A 87 -6.33 -4.80 -9.30
C ARG A 87 -5.90 -4.04 -8.04
N PHE A 88 -5.40 -2.82 -8.20
CA PHE A 88 -4.99 -1.99 -7.07
C PHE A 88 -6.15 -1.56 -6.18
N ARG A 89 -7.31 -1.22 -6.74
CA ARG A 89 -8.51 -0.92 -5.94
C ARG A 89 -8.92 -2.10 -5.07
N LYS A 90 -8.87 -3.33 -5.61
CA LYS A 90 -9.14 -4.55 -4.85
C LYS A 90 -8.11 -4.76 -3.74
N GLN A 91 -6.82 -4.60 -4.03
CA GLN A 91 -5.76 -4.72 -3.02
C GLN A 91 -5.90 -3.66 -1.91
N MET A 92 -6.24 -2.42 -2.28
CA MET A 92 -6.44 -1.33 -1.32
C MET A 92 -7.61 -1.63 -0.39
N ALA A 93 -8.76 -2.03 -0.93
CA ALA A 93 -9.92 -2.39 -0.13
C ALA A 93 -9.60 -3.54 0.86
N ALA A 94 -8.91 -4.58 0.39
CA ALA A 94 -8.47 -5.68 1.24
C ALA A 94 -7.48 -5.21 2.32
N LYS A 95 -6.53 -4.33 1.97
CA LYS A 95 -5.57 -3.78 2.93
C LYS A 95 -6.27 -2.95 3.99
N LEU A 96 -7.20 -2.08 3.61
CA LEU A 96 -7.98 -1.25 4.53
C LEU A 96 -8.87 -2.09 5.46
N ALA A 97 -9.44 -3.19 4.97
CA ALA A 97 -10.18 -4.13 5.81
C ALA A 97 -9.24 -4.83 6.81
N ALA A 98 -8.11 -5.36 6.35
CA ALA A 98 -7.15 -6.06 7.19
C ALA A 98 -6.54 -5.16 8.28
N ILE A 99 -6.24 -3.88 8.01
CA ILE A 99 -5.71 -2.99 9.05
C ILE A 99 -6.75 -2.61 10.10
N ARG A 100 -8.05 -2.71 9.80
CA ARG A 100 -9.14 -2.42 10.74
C ARG A 100 -9.44 -3.57 11.67
N ASP A 101 -9.05 -4.78 11.27
CA ASP A 101 -9.00 -5.94 12.14
C ASP A 101 -7.79 -5.81 13.05
N ASN A 102 -7.96 -5.06 14.15
CA ASN A 102 -6.94 -4.80 15.15
C ASN A 102 -7.58 -4.64 16.53
N ASP A 103 -6.75 -4.69 17.57
CA ASP A 103 -7.13 -4.60 18.98
C ASP A 103 -7.22 -3.16 19.53
N LEU A 104 -7.13 -2.14 18.67
CA LEU A 104 -7.26 -0.74 19.08
C LEU A 104 -8.73 -0.37 19.24
N GLN A 105 -9.08 0.15 20.42
CA GLN A 105 -10.42 0.66 20.68
C GLN A 105 -10.75 1.83 19.74
N ARG A 106 -11.90 1.76 19.08
CA ARG A 106 -12.44 2.92 18.34
C ARG A 106 -12.74 4.02 19.34
N ARG A 107 -11.99 5.11 19.31
CA ARG A 107 -12.38 6.34 20.00
C ARG A 107 -13.72 6.80 19.42
N LYS A 108 -14.74 6.94 20.27
CA LYS A 108 -15.96 7.66 19.91
C LYS A 108 -15.54 9.08 19.52
N ARG A 109 -15.84 9.46 18.28
CA ARG A 109 -15.76 10.86 17.85
C ARG A 109 -17.01 11.58 18.29
#